data_AF-A0A2Z3GWU3-F1
#
_entry.id   AF-A0A2Z3GWU3-F1
#
_cell.length_a   1.000
_cell.length_b   1.000
_cell.length_c   1.000
_cell.angle_alpha   90.00
_cell.angle_beta   90.00
_cell.angle_gamma   90.00
#
_symmetry.space_group_name_H-M   'P 1'
#
loop_
_entity.id
_entity.type
_entity.pdbx_description
1 polymer ?
#
loop_
_entity_poly.entity_id
_entity_poly.type
_entity_poly.pdbx_seq_one_letter_code
_entity_poly.pdbx_strand_id
1 'polypeptide(L)' 'MKHKYRIVTDRYCGYEAQYKPWWSPFWLECFGVNTRRTIEASEQVARFHAEGLTREGEPKKAKCVKVLGKLP' A
#
# COMPACT_ATOMS: atom_id res chain seq x y z
N MET A 1 -3.26 3.05 16.24
CA MET A 1 -4.44 2.72 15.39
C MET A 1 -3.93 2.12 14.08
N LYS A 2 -4.60 1.11 13.52
CA LYS A 2 -4.07 0.36 12.35
C LYS A 2 -4.75 0.83 11.07
N HIS A 3 -3.97 1.40 10.14
CA HIS A 3 -4.39 1.64 8.76
C HIS A 3 -4.67 0.30 8.07
N LYS A 4 -5.59 0.29 7.10
CA LYS A 4 -5.78 -0.88 6.21
C LYS A 4 -4.98 -0.67 4.93
N TYR A 5 -4.43 -1.73 4.37
CA TYR A 5 -3.65 -1.68 3.12
C TYR A 5 -4.29 -2.58 2.07
N ARG A 6 -4.23 -2.13 0.81
CA ARG A 6 -4.59 -2.92 -0.36
C ARG A 6 -3.66 -2.65 -1.52
N ILE A 7 -3.57 -3.63 -2.41
CA ILE A 7 -2.96 -3.43 -3.72
C ILE A 7 -4.07 -3.55 -4.75
N VAL A 8 -4.11 -2.62 -5.69
CA VAL A 8 -5.09 -2.62 -6.77
C VAL A 8 -4.37 -2.52 -8.11
N THR A 9 -4.94 -3.11 -9.15
CA THR A 9 -4.45 -2.92 -10.53
C THR A 9 -5.07 -1.68 -11.13
N ASP A 10 -4.22 -0.79 -11.63
CA ASP A 10 -4.61 0.38 -12.41
C ASP A 10 -4.60 0.06 -13.92
N ARG A 11 -5.35 0.85 -14.70
CA ARG A 11 -5.49 0.72 -16.16
C ARG A 11 -4.25 1.21 -16.92
N TYR A 12 -3.34 1.95 -16.29
CA TYR A 12 -2.21 2.54 -17.00
C TYR A 12 -1.05 1.55 -17.18
N CYS A 13 -0.45 1.01 -16.12
CA CYS A 13 0.77 0.18 -16.25
C CYS A 13 1.11 -0.74 -15.06
N GLY A 14 0.18 -1.05 -14.14
CA GLY A 14 0.49 -2.04 -13.11
C GLY A 14 -0.33 -1.95 -11.81
N TYR A 15 0.38 -2.10 -10.69
CA TYR A 15 -0.16 -2.25 -9.35
C TYR A 15 0.09 -1.00 -8.52
N GLU A 16 -0.90 -0.60 -7.74
CA GLU A 16 -0.86 0.55 -6.87
C GLU A 16 -1.10 0.12 -5.41
N ALA A 17 -0.26 0.62 -4.51
CA ALA A 17 -0.42 0.41 -3.07
C ALA A 17 -1.25 1.55 -2.48
N GLN A 18 -2.36 1.19 -1.84
CA GLN A 18 -3.26 2.14 -1.20
C GLN A 18 -3.42 1.83 0.28
N TYR A 19 -3.58 2.88 1.08
CA TYR A 19 -3.90 2.79 2.50
C TYR A 19 -5.21 3.50 2.82
N LYS A 20 -5.94 2.97 3.79
CA LYS A 20 -7.16 3.57 4.33
C LYS A 20 -6.93 3.92 5.79
N PRO A 21 -6.85 5.21 6.14
CA PRO A 21 -6.88 5.65 7.53
C PRO A 21 -8.10 5.12 8.26
N TRP A 22 -7.95 4.77 9.53
CA TRP A 22 -9.04 4.23 10.34
C TRP A 22 -10.24 5.19 10.45
N TRP A 23 -9.99 6.50 10.35
CA TRP A 23 -10.99 7.57 10.45
C TRP A 23 -11.58 8.00 9.10
N SER A 24 -10.96 7.63 7.99
CA SER A 24 -11.39 8.06 6.65
C SER A 24 -12.09 6.92 5.92
N PRO A 25 -13.23 7.17 5.23
CA PRO A 25 -13.85 6.16 4.39
C PRO A 25 -13.08 5.93 3.09
N PHE A 26 -12.19 6.85 2.70
CA PHE A 26 -11.48 6.84 1.42
C PHE A 26 -10.15 6.07 1.48
N TRP A 27 -9.78 5.51 0.34
CA TRP A 27 -8.45 4.93 0.12
C TRP A 27 -7.55 6.01 -0.48
N LEU A 28 -6.34 6.10 0.03
CA LEU A 28 -5.33 7.06 -0.38
C LEU A 28 -4.11 6.30 -0.90
N GLU A 29 -3.39 6.92 -1.83
CA GLU A 29 -2.20 6.35 -2.45
C GLU A 29 -1.03 6.39 -1.45
N CYS A 30 -0.26 5.31 -1.35
CA CYS A 30 0.94 5.31 -0.51
C CYS A 30 2.02 6.24 -1.11
N PHE A 31 2.50 7.21 -0.32
CA PHE A 31 3.57 8.17 -0.70
C PHE A 31 3.31 9.05 -1.93
N GLY A 32 2.07 9.15 -2.41
CA GLY A 32 1.72 10.00 -3.57
C GLY A 32 2.39 9.59 -4.89
N VAL A 33 2.92 8.36 -4.98
CA VAL A 33 3.54 7.84 -6.20
C VAL A 33 2.71 6.69 -6.74
N ASN A 34 2.35 6.81 -8.01
CA ASN A 34 1.41 5.94 -8.66
C ASN A 34 2.12 4.92 -9.56
N THR A 35 1.70 3.67 -9.41
CA THR A 35 2.00 2.53 -10.28
C THR A 35 3.41 1.92 -10.16
N ARG A 36 3.44 0.62 -9.84
CA ARG A 36 4.60 -0.27 -10.01
C ARG A 36 4.27 -1.43 -10.93
N ARG A 37 5.29 -1.98 -11.58
CA ARG A 37 5.10 -3.04 -12.60
C ARG A 37 4.71 -4.40 -12.02
N THR A 38 4.93 -4.64 -10.72
CA THR A 38 4.67 -5.94 -10.08
C THR A 38 3.97 -5.80 -8.72
N ILE A 39 3.29 -6.87 -8.30
CA ILE A 39 2.58 -6.94 -7.00
C ILE A 39 3.58 -6.80 -5.87
N GLU A 40 4.72 -7.49 -5.96
CA GLU A 40 5.76 -7.55 -4.92
C GLU A 40 6.34 -6.16 -4.64
N ALA A 41 6.54 -5.37 -5.69
CA ALA A 41 7.02 -4.01 -5.54
C ALA A 41 5.99 -3.13 -4.83
N SER A 42 4.70 -3.29 -5.12
CA SER A 42 3.61 -2.58 -4.43
C SER A 42 3.38 -3.08 -3.01
N GLU A 43 3.61 -4.37 -2.75
CA GLU A 43 3.63 -4.92 -1.38
C GLU A 43 4.72 -4.27 -0.54
N GLN A 44 5.93 -4.13 -1.09
CA GLN A 44 7.03 -3.47 -0.39
C GLN A 44 6.66 -2.02 -0.03
N VAL A 45 6.01 -1.28 -0.93
CA VAL A 45 5.53 0.08 -0.64
C VAL A 45 4.51 0.10 0.50
N ALA A 46 3.52 -0.78 0.45
CA ALA A 46 2.52 -0.88 1.51
C ALA A 46 3.17 -1.21 2.85
N ARG A 47 4.17 -2.10 2.88
CA ARG A 47 4.96 -2.43 4.07
C ARG A 47 5.76 -1.21 4.54
N PHE A 48 6.49 -0.52 3.67
CA PHE A 48 7.24 0.68 4.02
C PHE A 48 6.34 1.79 4.57
N HIS A 49 5.15 1.98 4.00
CA HIS A 49 4.17 2.96 4.50
C HIS A 49 3.60 2.54 5.86
N ALA A 50 3.30 1.25 6.03
CA ALA A 50 2.79 0.70 7.28
C ALA A 50 3.80 0.77 8.42
N GLU A 51 5.07 0.55 8.09
CA GLU A 51 6.16 0.50 9.04
C GLU A 51 6.72 1.89 9.35
N GLY A 52 6.46 2.86 8.47
CA GLY A 52 6.73 4.27 8.66
C GLY A 52 8.17 4.52 9.08
N LEU A 53 9.13 4.44 8.13
CA LEU A 53 10.53 4.85 8.29
C LEU A 53 10.98 4.96 9.76
N THR A 54 11.14 3.83 10.45
CA THR A 54 11.94 3.86 11.68
C THR A 54 13.35 4.24 11.25
N ARG A 55 13.96 5.20 11.97
CA ARG A 55 15.33 5.70 11.74
C ARG A 55 16.42 4.61 11.76
N GLU A 56 16.06 3.37 12.01
CA GLU A 56 16.93 2.21 12.09
C GLU A 56 16.25 1.08 11.31
N GLY A 57 16.95 0.55 10.30
CA GLY A 57 16.42 -0.26 9.20
C GLY A 57 15.96 -1.67 9.54
N GLU A 58 15.02 -1.84 10.47
CA GLU A 58 14.31 -3.11 10.69
C GLU A 58 12.82 -3.03 10.35
N PRO A 59 12.31 -3.89 9.44
CA PRO A 59 10.91 -3.85 9.01
C PRO A 59 9.96 -4.38 10.10
N LYS A 60 9.04 -3.53 10.59
CA LYS A 60 8.02 -3.89 11.60
C LYS A 60 6.83 -4.64 10.99
N LYS A 61 6.95 -5.96 10.79
CA LYS A 61 5.86 -6.92 10.47
C LYS A 61 4.49 -6.29 10.15
N ALA A 62 4.34 -5.72 8.96
CA ALA A 62 3.03 -5.28 8.48
C ALA A 62 2.10 -6.50 8.30
N LYS A 63 1.05 -6.60 9.11
CA LYS A 63 -0.02 -7.59 8.93
C LYS A 63 -1.18 -6.99 8.13
N CYS A 64 -1.56 -7.72 7.08
CA CYS A 64 -2.67 -7.53 6.16
C CYS A 64 -2.34 -6.71 4.89
N VAL A 65 -1.99 -7.44 3.82
CA VAL A 65 -2.13 -6.96 2.44
C VAL A 65 -3.24 -7.80 1.80
N LYS A 66 -4.40 -7.19 1.54
CA LYS A 66 -5.40 -7.80 0.64
C LYS A 66 -5.11 -7.28 -0.76
N VAL A 67 -4.78 -8.18 -1.68
CA VAL A 67 -4.80 -7.87 -3.11
C VAL A 67 -6.27 -7.81 -3.52
N LEU A 68 -6.75 -6.61 -3.85
CA LEU A 68 -8.09 -6.43 -4.39
C LEU A 68 -7.91 -6.28 -5.91
N GLY A 69 -8.65 -7.08 -6.68
CA GLY A 69 -8.63 -7.01 -8.14
C GLY A 69 -9.00 -5.62 -8.69
N LYS A 70 -8.95 -5.48 -10.02
CA LYS A 70 -9.15 -4.25 -10.82
C LYS A 70 -9.93 -3.13 -10.13
N LEU A 71 -9.36 -1.91 -10.15
CA LEU A 71 -10.12 -0.69 -9.86
C LEU A 71 -11.32 -0.63 -10.82
N PRO A 72 -12.56 -0.42 -10.33
CA PRO A 72 -13.74 -0.25 -11.18
C PRO A 72 -13.58 0.93 -12.13
#